data_AF-A0A521FYR2-F1
#
_entry.id   AF-A0A521FYR2-F1
#
_cell.length_a   1.000
_cell.length_b   1.000
_cell.length_c   1.000
_cell.angle_alpha   90.00
_cell.angle_beta   90.00
_cell.angle_gamma   90.00
#
_symmetry.space_group_name_H-M   'P 1'
#
loop_
_entity.id
_entity.type
_entity.pdbx_description
1 polymer ?
#
loop_
_entity_poly.entity_id
_entity_poly.type
_entity_poly.pdbx_seq_one_letter_code
_entity_poly.pdbx_strand_id
1 'polypeptide(L)'
;MKKMYLLLGLMTAVTVPSIGSAKLILDIPPLVVQKTDCTPYGCTQCYPGCPDPCVKCDPQCIAYPSCIAGPCYPTCADPCKPCTPTPTGGLNDTGITAKVGNTGQEDADYGRDKTVQDTVPSDGHAGFSFTKLDSNGTALAASATSWACVKDNVTGLMWEIQANPSERPWFNSDNSKNGGNAGNENGGANTESYAALANTNKLCGASSGWRLPTIKELLGIVKSSSTTLAVDQNYFSGMTANKFFWSATPYAADPASAWAVKFTTGSTFGLYYKTETSTISVILVRTAN
;
A
#
# COMPACT_ATOMS: atom_id res chain seq x y z
N MET A 1 59.29 23.33 -54.41
CA MET A 1 59.43 24.47 -55.35
C MET A 1 58.84 25.72 -54.69
N LYS A 2 59.65 26.80 -54.61
CA LYS A 2 59.33 28.24 -54.36
C LYS A 2 58.51 28.61 -53.10
N LYS A 3 59.18 29.10 -52.04
CA LYS A 3 59.48 30.52 -51.68
C LYS A 3 58.32 31.27 -51.00
N MET A 4 58.47 31.47 -49.68
CA MET A 4 58.32 32.70 -48.87
C MET A 4 57.56 33.89 -49.49
N TYR A 5 56.64 34.53 -48.75
CA TYR A 5 56.68 35.96 -48.42
C TYR A 5 55.73 36.33 -47.27
N LEU A 6 56.26 37.16 -46.37
CA LEU A 6 55.66 37.81 -45.21
C LEU A 6 55.06 39.17 -45.66
N LEU A 7 53.91 39.59 -45.12
CA LEU A 7 53.57 41.01 -45.04
C LEU A 7 52.78 41.33 -43.76
N LEU A 8 53.41 42.12 -42.89
CA LEU A 8 52.81 42.86 -41.79
C LEU A 8 51.86 43.94 -42.32
N GLY A 9 50.77 44.22 -41.58
CA GLY A 9 49.92 45.39 -41.79
C GLY A 9 49.36 45.88 -40.45
N LEU A 10 49.72 47.11 -40.09
CA LEU A 10 49.60 47.80 -38.81
C LEU A 10 48.20 47.86 -38.15
N MET A 11 48.23 47.93 -36.81
CA MET A 11 47.17 48.48 -35.95
C MET A 11 46.87 49.96 -36.26
N THR A 12 45.63 50.39 -36.07
CA THR A 12 45.31 51.58 -35.24
C THR A 12 43.81 51.66 -34.96
N ALA A 13 43.50 52.05 -33.72
CA ALA A 13 42.16 52.14 -33.15
C ALA A 13 41.37 53.33 -33.72
N VAL A 14 40.07 53.16 -33.90
CA VAL A 14 39.10 54.25 -34.00
C VAL A 14 38.03 53.99 -32.94
N THR A 15 37.89 54.97 -32.05
CA THR A 15 36.86 55.06 -31.01
C THR A 15 35.47 55.23 -31.63
N VAL A 16 34.49 54.47 -31.15
CA VAL A 16 33.09 54.61 -31.56
C VAL A 16 32.34 55.36 -30.45
N PRO A 17 31.68 56.50 -30.74
CA PRO A 17 30.82 57.20 -29.79
C PRO A 17 29.49 56.46 -29.61
N SER A 18 28.92 56.54 -28.41
CA SER A 18 27.56 56.11 -28.13
C SER A 18 26.54 56.98 -28.87
N ILE A 19 25.40 56.38 -29.22
CA ILE A 19 24.03 56.83 -28.89
C ILE A 19 23.04 56.01 -29.74
N GLY A 20 22.02 55.47 -29.07
CA GLY A 20 20.64 55.62 -29.54
C GLY A 20 20.08 54.55 -30.46
N SER A 21 19.22 53.72 -29.88
CA SER A 21 18.38 52.67 -30.46
C SER A 21 17.62 53.06 -31.74
N ALA A 22 17.66 52.17 -32.74
CA ALA A 22 16.51 51.91 -33.61
C ALA A 22 16.52 50.43 -34.07
N LYS A 23 15.31 49.90 -34.13
CA LYS A 23 14.91 48.49 -34.01
C LYS A 23 14.92 47.82 -35.38
N LEU A 24 15.75 46.79 -35.59
CA LEU A 24 15.61 45.90 -36.73
C LEU A 24 14.86 44.64 -36.27
N ILE A 25 13.57 44.56 -36.61
CA ILE A 25 12.75 43.37 -36.40
C ILE A 25 13.10 42.41 -37.54
N LEU A 26 13.89 41.39 -37.23
CA LEU A 26 13.96 40.17 -38.03
C LEU A 26 13.01 39.18 -37.35
N ASP A 27 11.82 39.03 -37.93
CA ASP A 27 10.88 37.97 -37.57
C ASP A 27 11.51 36.61 -37.92
N ILE A 28 12.13 36.00 -36.92
CA ILE A 28 12.50 34.58 -36.97
C ILE A 28 11.28 33.82 -36.45
N PRO A 29 10.59 33.00 -37.27
CA PRO A 29 9.51 32.16 -36.78
C PRO A 29 10.04 31.19 -35.71
N PRO A 30 9.25 30.88 -34.67
CA PRO A 30 9.69 30.01 -33.59
C PRO A 30 10.09 28.62 -34.11
N LEU A 31 11.17 28.08 -33.54
CA LEU A 31 11.67 26.73 -33.74
C LEU A 31 10.52 25.71 -33.63
N VAL A 32 10.15 25.10 -34.75
CA VAL A 32 9.27 23.92 -34.79
C VAL A 32 10.14 22.71 -34.42
N VAL A 33 9.98 22.20 -33.20
CA VAL A 33 10.61 20.94 -32.76
C VAL A 33 9.95 19.79 -33.54
N GLN A 34 10.68 19.21 -34.49
CA GLN A 34 10.26 18.02 -35.22
C GLN A 34 10.55 16.76 -34.40
N LYS A 35 9.55 15.87 -34.32
CA LYS A 35 9.47 14.67 -33.49
C LYS A 35 10.09 13.46 -34.23
N THR A 36 11.41 13.26 -34.18
CA THR A 36 12.07 12.13 -34.88
C THR A 36 13.10 11.30 -34.12
N ASP A 37 13.32 11.46 -32.81
CA ASP A 37 14.41 10.72 -32.11
C ASP A 37 13.94 9.64 -31.12
N CYS A 38 13.17 8.65 -31.58
CA CYS A 38 12.98 7.38 -30.86
C CYS A 38 13.73 6.24 -31.58
N THR A 39 14.81 5.74 -30.97
CA THR A 39 15.60 4.59 -31.45
C THR A 39 15.74 3.52 -30.33
N PRO A 40 16.42 2.36 -30.53
CA PRO A 40 15.87 1.01 -30.35
C PRO A 40 15.68 0.53 -28.90
N TYR A 41 15.90 1.39 -27.89
CA TYR A 41 15.72 1.06 -26.47
C TYR A 41 14.63 1.89 -25.76
N GLY A 42 13.66 2.41 -26.53
CA GLY A 42 12.25 2.34 -26.15
C GLY A 42 11.69 3.46 -25.26
N CYS A 43 11.15 4.50 -25.88
CA CYS A 43 9.84 5.03 -25.47
C CYS A 43 8.86 4.60 -26.57
N THR A 44 7.93 3.69 -26.25
CA THR A 44 7.03 3.08 -27.24
C THR A 44 5.79 3.91 -27.55
N GLN A 45 5.48 4.96 -26.79
CA GLN A 45 4.40 5.90 -27.09
C GLN A 45 4.71 7.32 -26.61
N CYS A 46 4.52 8.31 -27.47
CA CYS A 46 4.62 9.74 -27.13
C CYS A 46 3.23 10.37 -27.17
N TYR A 47 2.77 10.92 -26.04
CA TYR A 47 1.46 11.56 -25.92
C TYR A 47 1.52 13.04 -26.33
N PRO A 48 0.83 13.46 -27.41
CA PRO A 48 0.76 14.86 -27.81
C PRO A 48 0.01 15.66 -26.74
N GLY A 49 0.61 16.75 -26.23
CA GLY A 49 0.00 17.64 -25.22
C GLY A 49 0.68 17.63 -23.85
N CYS A 50 1.63 16.74 -23.59
CA CYS A 50 2.44 16.76 -22.36
C CYS A 50 3.65 17.71 -22.50
N PRO A 51 4.08 18.40 -21.41
CA PRO A 51 5.28 19.23 -21.40
C PRO A 51 6.57 18.46 -21.71
N ASP A 52 6.62 17.17 -21.37
CA ASP A 52 7.67 16.23 -21.73
C ASP A 52 7.03 14.95 -22.32
N PRO A 53 7.10 14.73 -23.64
CA PRO A 53 6.47 13.59 -24.31
C PRO A 53 7.27 12.27 -24.15
N CYS A 54 8.37 12.27 -23.41
CA CYS A 54 9.32 11.15 -23.27
C CYS A 54 9.58 10.74 -21.80
N VAL A 55 8.67 11.05 -20.87
CA VAL A 55 8.78 10.51 -19.50
C VAL A 55 8.55 9.01 -19.54
N LYS A 56 9.57 8.23 -19.14
CA LYS A 56 9.46 6.77 -18.97
C LYS A 56 8.29 6.44 -18.04
N CYS A 57 7.24 5.81 -18.57
CA CYS A 57 6.36 5.01 -17.71
C CYS A 57 7.20 3.93 -17.03
N ASP A 58 6.95 3.70 -15.74
CA ASP A 58 7.63 2.66 -14.98
C ASP A 58 7.56 1.32 -15.74
N PRO A 59 8.71 0.69 -16.06
CA PRO A 59 8.75 -0.60 -16.77
C PRO A 59 7.94 -1.71 -16.10
N GLN A 60 7.63 -1.59 -14.80
CA GLN A 60 6.81 -2.56 -14.08
C GLN A 60 5.33 -2.58 -14.51
N CYS A 61 4.83 -1.54 -15.18
CA CYS A 61 3.44 -1.50 -15.65
C CYS A 61 3.18 -2.30 -16.93
N ILE A 62 4.22 -2.69 -17.69
CA ILE A 62 4.06 -3.24 -19.06
C ILE A 62 4.40 -4.74 -19.14
N ALA A 63 4.88 -5.36 -18.06
CA ALA A 63 5.45 -6.70 -18.10
C ALA A 63 4.51 -7.87 -17.75
N TYR A 64 3.20 -7.65 -17.62
CA TYR A 64 2.23 -8.73 -17.37
C TYR A 64 1.17 -8.81 -18.48
N PRO A 65 1.20 -9.86 -19.35
CA PRO A 65 0.20 -10.10 -20.39
C PRO A 65 -1.20 -10.45 -19.85
N SER A 66 -1.37 -10.52 -18.54
CA SER A 66 -2.60 -10.95 -17.86
C SER A 66 -3.29 -9.85 -17.06
N CYS A 67 -3.03 -8.57 -17.37
CA CYS A 67 -3.84 -7.46 -16.87
C CYS A 67 -5.24 -7.49 -17.54
N ILE A 68 -6.04 -8.50 -17.22
CA ILE A 68 -7.49 -8.42 -17.31
C ILE A 68 -7.90 -7.32 -16.33
N ALA A 69 -8.71 -6.39 -16.79
CA ALA A 69 -9.25 -5.28 -16.01
C ALA A 69 -9.90 -5.78 -14.71
N GLY A 70 -9.10 -5.85 -13.64
CA GLY A 70 -9.53 -6.09 -12.27
C GLY A 70 -9.61 -4.75 -11.51
N PRO A 71 -10.32 -4.68 -10.38
CA PRO A 71 -10.66 -3.44 -9.69
C PRO A 71 -9.48 -2.80 -8.93
N CYS A 72 -8.25 -3.22 -9.19
CA CYS A 72 -7.05 -2.74 -8.52
C CYS A 72 -6.17 -2.00 -9.52
N TYR A 73 -6.51 -0.74 -9.79
CA TYR A 73 -5.61 0.40 -10.01
C TYR A 73 -6.49 1.54 -10.55
N PRO A 74 -6.45 2.76 -9.97
CA PRO A 74 -7.09 3.89 -10.62
C PRO A 74 -6.46 4.02 -12.00
N THR A 75 -7.30 3.97 -13.02
CA THR A 75 -6.92 4.25 -14.40
C THR A 75 -6.11 5.55 -14.38
N CYS A 76 -4.87 5.53 -14.88
CA CYS A 76 -4.12 6.75 -15.12
C CYS A 76 -4.84 7.47 -16.27
N ALA A 77 -5.90 8.20 -15.94
CA ALA A 77 -6.77 8.88 -16.89
C ALA A 77 -6.06 10.03 -17.61
N ASP A 78 -4.91 10.47 -17.08
CA ASP A 78 -4.03 11.48 -17.66
C ASP A 78 -2.62 10.89 -17.88
N PRO A 79 -2.22 10.60 -19.13
CA PRO A 79 -0.89 10.09 -19.44
C PRO A 79 0.22 11.14 -19.24
N CYS A 80 -0.12 12.41 -19.00
CA CYS A 80 0.83 13.49 -18.74
C CYS A 80 1.17 13.68 -17.25
N LYS A 81 0.53 12.93 -16.34
CA LYS A 81 0.86 12.95 -14.92
C LYS A 81 1.56 11.65 -14.51
N PRO A 82 2.65 11.71 -13.72
CA PRO A 82 3.11 10.54 -12.99
C PRO A 82 1.90 9.99 -12.23
N CYS A 83 1.65 8.68 -12.34
CA CYS A 83 0.66 8.03 -11.48
C CYS A 83 1.24 8.14 -10.06
N THR A 84 1.00 9.25 -9.37
CA THR A 84 1.18 9.31 -7.93
C THR A 84 0.17 8.32 -7.39
N PRO A 85 0.59 7.18 -6.82
CA PRO A 85 -0.35 6.28 -6.18
C PRO A 85 -1.13 7.15 -5.21
N THR A 86 -2.41 7.35 -5.50
CA THR A 86 -3.30 7.94 -4.51
C THR A 86 -3.36 6.88 -3.43
N PRO A 87 -2.86 7.14 -2.21
CA PRO A 87 -2.92 6.14 -1.16
C PRO A 87 -4.39 5.79 -0.98
N THR A 88 -4.80 4.60 -1.44
CA THR A 88 -5.87 3.87 -0.76
C THR A 88 -5.42 3.86 0.69
N GLY A 89 -6.17 4.47 1.61
CA GLY A 89 -5.77 4.78 3.00
C GLY A 89 -4.61 3.90 3.48
N GLY A 90 -3.47 4.52 3.78
CA GLY A 90 -2.16 3.87 3.77
C GLY A 90 -2.13 2.54 4.53
N LEU A 91 -1.40 1.55 4.02
CA LEU A 91 -1.04 0.40 4.84
C LEU A 91 -0.13 0.87 5.98
N ASN A 92 -0.18 0.18 7.13
CA ASN A 92 0.87 0.37 8.11
C ASN A 92 2.22 -0.05 7.52
N ASP A 93 3.28 0.53 8.07
CA ASP A 93 4.62 0.07 7.79
C ASP A 93 4.95 -1.23 8.53
N THR A 94 6.17 -1.74 8.38
CA THR A 94 6.57 -2.99 9.02
C THR A 94 7.01 -2.81 10.49
N GLY A 95 7.38 -1.58 10.85
CA GLY A 95 7.96 -1.20 12.13
C GLY A 95 9.43 -1.56 12.33
N ILE A 96 10.16 -1.85 11.24
CA ILE A 96 11.61 -2.11 11.27
C ILE A 96 12.36 -0.77 11.31
N THR A 97 12.80 -0.37 12.50
CA THR A 97 13.52 0.89 12.69
C THR A 97 15.04 0.78 12.55
N ALA A 98 15.58 -0.43 12.46
CA ALA A 98 17.02 -0.71 12.44
C ALA A 98 17.46 -1.29 11.10
N LYS A 99 18.60 -0.81 10.61
CA LYS A 99 19.26 -1.29 9.39
C LYS A 99 20.23 -2.42 9.71
N VAL A 100 20.44 -3.32 8.74
CA VAL A 100 21.45 -4.38 8.84
C VAL A 100 22.74 -3.97 8.12
N GLY A 101 22.64 -3.05 7.15
CA GLY A 101 23.74 -2.45 6.40
C GLY A 101 23.59 -0.93 6.27
N ASN A 102 24.29 -0.38 5.27
CA ASN A 102 24.24 1.02 4.90
C ASN A 102 23.98 1.13 3.39
N THR A 103 23.01 0.37 2.88
CA THR A 103 22.71 0.36 1.44
C THR A 103 21.79 1.50 1.05
N GLY A 104 21.09 2.10 2.02
CA GLY A 104 20.09 3.14 1.74
C GLY A 104 18.84 2.59 1.06
N GLN A 105 18.70 1.27 0.97
CA GLN A 105 17.62 0.54 0.28
C GLN A 105 16.84 -0.36 1.25
N GLU A 106 17.07 -0.21 2.54
CA GLU A 106 16.48 -1.04 3.57
C GLU A 106 15.15 -0.46 4.01
N ASP A 107 14.33 -1.28 4.65
CA ASP A 107 12.99 -0.86 5.07
C ASP A 107 13.06 0.34 6.04
N ALA A 108 13.97 0.27 7.02
CA ALA A 108 14.31 1.35 7.94
C ALA A 108 14.85 2.65 7.26
N ASP A 109 15.07 2.65 5.94
CA ASP A 109 15.43 3.84 5.15
C ASP A 109 14.23 4.58 4.55
N TYR A 110 13.02 4.03 4.65
CA TYR A 110 11.82 4.60 4.04
C TYR A 110 10.64 4.54 5.00
N GLY A 111 9.48 5.01 4.54
CA GLY A 111 8.26 4.73 5.26
C GLY A 111 8.02 5.52 6.56
N ARG A 112 6.97 5.09 7.26
CA ARG A 112 6.47 5.71 8.50
C ARG A 112 7.32 5.32 9.71
N ASP A 113 7.91 4.13 9.70
CA ASP A 113 8.82 3.63 10.72
C ASP A 113 10.20 4.34 10.73
N LYS A 114 10.63 4.94 9.62
CA LYS A 114 11.75 5.92 9.62
C LYS A 114 11.35 7.31 10.11
N THR A 115 10.22 7.82 9.62
CA THR A 115 9.85 9.24 9.77
C THR A 115 9.21 9.57 11.11
N VAL A 116 8.60 8.57 11.76
CA VAL A 116 8.10 8.66 13.13
C VAL A 116 9.16 8.06 14.06
N GLN A 117 10.06 8.90 14.58
CA GLN A 117 10.81 8.52 15.78
C GLN A 117 9.82 8.42 16.94
N ASP A 118 9.30 7.21 17.12
CA ASP A 118 8.33 6.84 18.14
C ASP A 118 8.95 6.95 19.53
N THR A 119 8.96 8.18 20.04
CA THR A 119 9.38 8.53 21.41
C THR A 119 8.23 8.36 22.40
N VAL A 120 7.02 8.03 21.92
CA VAL A 120 5.83 7.82 22.74
C VAL A 120 5.00 6.66 22.18
N PRO A 121 5.27 5.40 22.61
CA PRO A 121 4.63 4.17 22.10
C PRO A 121 3.14 4.02 22.49
N SER A 122 2.49 5.13 22.86
CA SER A 122 1.14 5.14 23.41
C SER A 122 0.05 4.93 22.37
N ASP A 123 0.36 4.94 21.08
CA ASP A 123 -0.58 4.64 19.98
C ASP A 123 -0.06 3.52 19.06
N GLY A 124 0.91 2.71 19.48
CA GLY A 124 1.44 1.60 18.68
C GLY A 124 2.88 1.83 18.23
N HIS A 125 3.60 0.74 17.97
CA HIS A 125 5.03 0.81 17.64
C HIS A 125 5.27 1.44 16.26
N ALA A 126 6.32 2.26 16.10
CA ALA A 126 6.96 2.68 14.85
C ALA A 126 6.27 2.23 13.55
N GLY A 127 5.65 3.16 12.81
CA GLY A 127 4.94 2.85 11.57
C GLY A 127 3.47 2.45 11.73
N PHE A 128 3.06 2.03 12.93
CA PHE A 128 1.66 1.79 13.30
C PHE A 128 1.06 3.01 14.04
N SER A 129 -0.27 3.16 14.02
CA SER A 129 -1.00 4.11 14.87
C SER A 129 -2.41 3.60 15.15
N PHE A 130 -2.74 3.41 16.43
CA PHE A 130 -3.88 2.68 16.94
C PHE A 130 -4.59 3.45 18.05
N THR A 131 -5.90 3.28 18.13
CA THR A 131 -6.73 3.83 19.21
C THR A 131 -7.65 2.75 19.74
N LYS A 132 -7.58 2.51 21.05
CA LYS A 132 -8.51 1.61 21.76
C LYS A 132 -9.90 2.21 21.78
N LEU A 133 -10.91 1.39 21.56
CA LEU A 133 -12.32 1.79 21.58
C LEU A 133 -13.12 0.93 22.56
N ASP A 134 -14.09 1.53 23.23
CA ASP A 134 -15.06 0.81 24.05
C ASP A 134 -16.09 0.04 23.21
N SER A 135 -17.05 -0.62 23.88
CA SER A 135 -18.10 -1.40 23.22
C SER A 135 -19.09 -0.57 22.39
N ASN A 136 -19.07 0.75 22.52
CA ASN A 136 -19.87 1.69 21.72
C ASN A 136 -19.05 2.35 20.60
N GLY A 137 -17.76 2.01 20.47
CA GLY A 137 -16.87 2.61 19.48
C GLY A 137 -16.28 3.96 19.91
N THR A 138 -16.38 4.32 21.19
CA THR A 138 -15.82 5.57 21.73
C THR A 138 -14.35 5.39 22.05
N ALA A 139 -13.53 6.38 21.70
CA ALA A 139 -12.10 6.36 21.99
C ALA A 139 -11.81 6.28 23.49
N LEU A 140 -10.86 5.42 23.84
CA LEU A 140 -10.36 5.23 25.18
C LEU A 140 -8.93 5.77 25.30
N ALA A 141 -8.51 6.05 26.53
CA ALA A 141 -7.11 6.37 26.81
C ALA A 141 -6.19 5.19 26.44
N ALA A 142 -4.97 5.48 26.01
CA ALA A 142 -3.94 4.47 25.71
C ALA A 142 -3.70 3.49 26.88
N SER A 143 -3.80 4.00 28.12
CA SER A 143 -3.65 3.24 29.36
C SER A 143 -4.85 2.36 29.73
N ALA A 144 -5.94 2.37 28.96
CA ALA A 144 -7.08 1.52 29.21
C ALA A 144 -6.67 0.04 29.21
N THR A 145 -7.11 -0.69 30.23
CA THR A 145 -6.80 -2.12 30.44
C THR A 145 -7.83 -3.04 29.80
N SER A 146 -8.94 -2.50 29.30
CA SER A 146 -9.97 -3.22 28.58
C SER A 146 -10.55 -2.35 27.46
N TRP A 147 -10.79 -2.95 26.31
CA TRP A 147 -11.35 -2.33 25.10
C TRP A 147 -12.01 -3.41 24.25
N ALA A 148 -12.98 -3.02 23.43
CA ALA A 148 -13.72 -3.95 22.56
C ALA A 148 -13.22 -3.92 21.11
N CYS A 149 -12.70 -2.78 20.67
CA CYS A 149 -12.19 -2.60 19.32
C CYS A 149 -10.91 -1.77 19.28
N VAL A 150 -10.20 -1.83 18.16
CA VAL A 150 -9.05 -0.98 17.86
C VAL A 150 -9.28 -0.30 16.53
N LYS A 151 -9.22 1.03 16.51
CA LYS A 151 -9.12 1.82 15.27
C LYS A 151 -7.65 1.90 14.86
N ASP A 152 -7.39 1.61 13.60
CA ASP A 152 -6.12 1.89 12.93
C ASP A 152 -6.23 3.24 12.23
N ASN A 153 -5.44 4.21 12.69
CA ASN A 153 -5.47 5.58 12.22
C ASN A 153 -4.71 5.77 10.90
N VAL A 154 -3.88 4.80 10.49
CA VAL A 154 -3.14 4.83 9.22
C VAL A 154 -4.03 4.31 8.10
N THR A 155 -4.62 3.13 8.29
CA THR A 155 -5.47 2.47 7.28
C THR A 155 -6.91 2.97 7.28
N GLY A 156 -7.36 3.56 8.39
CA GLY A 156 -8.77 3.86 8.62
C GLY A 156 -9.62 2.61 8.84
N LEU A 157 -9.02 1.48 9.22
CA LEU A 157 -9.73 0.26 9.58
C LEU A 157 -10.09 0.24 11.07
N MET A 158 -11.09 -0.54 11.42
CA MET A 158 -11.47 -0.85 12.80
C MET A 158 -11.55 -2.36 12.96
N TRP A 159 -10.90 -2.85 14.00
CA TRP A 159 -10.71 -4.26 14.31
C TRP A 159 -11.47 -4.63 15.56
N GLU A 160 -12.14 -5.77 15.53
CA GLU A 160 -12.71 -6.41 16.71
C GLU A 160 -11.59 -6.95 17.60
N ILE A 161 -11.67 -6.77 18.91
CA ILE A 161 -10.75 -7.40 19.86
C ILE A 161 -11.51 -8.37 20.77
N GLN A 162 -11.02 -9.60 20.79
CA GLN A 162 -11.50 -10.67 21.67
C GLN A 162 -10.33 -11.16 22.51
N ALA A 163 -10.49 -11.34 23.82
CA ALA A 163 -9.44 -11.94 24.66
C ALA A 163 -9.13 -13.38 24.23
N ASN A 164 -10.15 -14.12 23.79
CA ASN A 164 -10.03 -15.48 23.26
C ASN A 164 -10.80 -15.57 21.94
N PRO A 165 -10.14 -15.32 20.80
CA PRO A 165 -10.77 -15.41 19.49
C PRO A 165 -11.37 -16.79 19.25
N SER A 166 -12.64 -16.81 18.84
CA SER A 166 -13.38 -18.02 18.55
C SER A 166 -12.84 -18.73 17.31
N GLU A 167 -12.77 -20.06 17.35
CA GLU A 167 -12.48 -20.88 16.18
C GLU A 167 -13.75 -21.18 15.40
N ARG A 168 -13.70 -21.03 14.08
CA ARG A 168 -14.84 -21.26 13.18
C ARG A 168 -14.36 -21.69 11.79
N PRO A 169 -15.13 -22.54 11.09
CA PRO A 169 -14.83 -22.87 9.70
C PRO A 169 -15.02 -21.67 8.79
N TRP A 170 -14.25 -21.69 7.70
CA TRP A 170 -14.35 -20.68 6.66
C TRP A 170 -15.60 -20.94 5.82
N PHE A 171 -16.42 -19.91 5.64
CA PHE A 171 -17.59 -19.93 4.79
C PHE A 171 -17.84 -18.57 4.14
N ASN A 172 -18.24 -18.60 2.87
CA ASN A 172 -18.72 -17.44 2.12
C ASN A 172 -19.70 -17.89 1.03
N SER A 173 -20.96 -17.49 1.18
CA SER A 173 -22.05 -17.85 0.27
C SER A 173 -21.98 -17.16 -1.10
N ASP A 174 -21.19 -16.08 -1.22
CA ASP A 174 -21.02 -15.33 -2.46
C ASP A 174 -20.01 -16.02 -3.39
N ASN A 175 -20.54 -16.68 -4.43
CA ASN A 175 -19.75 -17.36 -5.46
C ASN A 175 -18.77 -16.47 -6.22
N SER A 176 -18.95 -15.14 -6.21
CA SER A 176 -18.00 -14.21 -6.83
C SER A 176 -16.76 -13.96 -5.95
N LYS A 177 -16.83 -14.29 -4.66
CA LYS A 177 -15.78 -14.00 -3.66
C LYS A 177 -15.16 -15.24 -3.05
N ASN A 178 -15.80 -16.39 -3.20
CA ASN A 178 -15.37 -17.62 -2.54
C ASN A 178 -14.35 -18.45 -3.34
N GLY A 179 -13.97 -18.01 -4.55
CA GLY A 179 -12.99 -18.75 -5.36
C GLY A 179 -13.49 -20.10 -5.83
N GLY A 180 -14.80 -20.29 -5.97
CA GLY A 180 -15.41 -21.50 -6.53
C GLY A 180 -15.79 -22.58 -5.51
N ASN A 181 -15.56 -22.35 -4.21
CA ASN A 181 -16.01 -23.23 -3.13
C ASN A 181 -16.43 -22.40 -1.92
N ALA A 182 -17.69 -22.56 -1.51
CA ALA A 182 -18.28 -21.79 -0.42
C ALA A 182 -17.69 -22.11 0.96
N GLY A 183 -16.99 -23.23 1.12
CA GLY A 183 -16.47 -23.71 2.40
C GLY A 183 -17.52 -24.46 3.21
N ASN A 184 -17.41 -24.43 4.53
CA ASN A 184 -18.26 -25.22 5.42
C ASN A 184 -19.28 -24.34 6.16
N GLU A 185 -20.55 -24.48 5.78
CA GLU A 185 -21.68 -23.75 6.35
C GLU A 185 -21.88 -24.06 7.84
N ASN A 186 -21.50 -25.25 8.29
CA ASN A 186 -21.50 -25.68 9.68
C ASN A 186 -22.79 -25.35 10.45
N GLY A 187 -23.95 -25.60 9.83
CA GLY A 187 -25.27 -25.31 10.42
C GLY A 187 -25.45 -23.83 10.82
N GLY A 188 -24.77 -22.91 10.15
CA GLY A 188 -24.79 -21.48 10.47
C GLY A 188 -23.79 -21.06 11.55
N ALA A 189 -22.89 -21.93 12.01
CA ALA A 189 -21.81 -21.58 12.94
C ALA A 189 -20.47 -21.42 12.20
N ASN A 190 -20.36 -20.40 11.36
CA ASN A 190 -19.22 -20.18 10.46
C ASN A 190 -18.75 -18.71 10.47
N THR A 191 -17.76 -18.37 9.65
CA THR A 191 -17.19 -17.02 9.57
C THR A 191 -18.16 -15.94 9.06
N GLU A 192 -19.01 -16.27 8.08
CA GLU A 192 -19.98 -15.33 7.49
C GLU A 192 -21.08 -14.97 8.49
N SER A 193 -21.64 -15.99 9.16
CA SER A 193 -22.65 -15.77 10.20
C SER A 193 -22.10 -15.03 11.41
N TYR A 194 -20.82 -15.25 11.76
CA TYR A 194 -20.15 -14.49 12.81
C TYR A 194 -20.08 -12.99 12.49
N ALA A 195 -19.69 -12.64 11.26
CA ALA A 195 -19.71 -11.26 10.78
C ALA A 195 -21.14 -10.67 10.79
N ALA A 196 -22.14 -11.43 10.35
CA ALA A 196 -23.54 -11.01 10.39
C ALA A 196 -24.04 -10.73 11.82
N LEU A 197 -23.63 -11.54 12.80
CA LEU A 197 -23.95 -11.34 14.21
C LEU A 197 -23.30 -10.07 14.78
N ALA A 198 -22.04 -9.80 14.45
CA ALA A 198 -21.36 -8.56 14.86
C ALA A 198 -22.09 -7.31 14.36
N ASN A 199 -22.56 -7.33 13.11
CA ASN A 199 -23.36 -6.26 12.53
C ASN A 199 -24.73 -6.12 13.23
N THR A 200 -25.42 -7.24 13.48
CA THR A 200 -26.72 -7.25 14.16
C THR A 200 -26.62 -6.71 15.58
N ASN A 201 -25.57 -7.09 16.30
CA ASN A 201 -25.33 -6.69 17.69
C ASN A 201 -24.70 -5.30 17.83
N LYS A 202 -24.47 -4.60 16.72
CA LYS A 202 -23.85 -3.28 16.69
C LYS A 202 -22.50 -3.23 17.40
N LEU A 203 -21.64 -4.23 17.18
CA LEU A 203 -20.32 -4.31 17.81
C LEU A 203 -19.55 -2.99 17.61
N CYS A 204 -19.09 -2.40 18.72
CA CYS A 204 -18.41 -1.10 18.75
C CYS A 204 -19.23 0.02 18.10
N GLY A 205 -20.54 0.02 18.37
CA GLY A 205 -21.49 1.01 17.87
C GLY A 205 -21.88 0.86 16.39
N ALA A 206 -21.36 -0.16 15.70
CA ALA A 206 -21.46 -0.28 14.25
C ALA A 206 -22.48 -1.33 13.80
N SER A 207 -23.56 -0.90 13.14
CA SER A 207 -24.62 -1.81 12.66
C SER A 207 -24.34 -2.46 11.30
N SER A 208 -23.20 -2.17 10.66
CA SER A 208 -22.85 -2.73 9.36
C SER A 208 -21.33 -2.65 9.08
N GLY A 209 -20.88 -3.43 8.11
CA GLY A 209 -19.52 -3.38 7.58
C GLY A 209 -18.53 -4.34 8.23
N TRP A 210 -18.88 -4.99 9.36
CA TRP A 210 -18.06 -6.07 9.91
C TRP A 210 -18.01 -7.24 8.93
N ARG A 211 -16.78 -7.68 8.65
CA ARG A 211 -16.46 -8.79 7.75
C ARG A 211 -15.15 -9.44 8.16
N LEU A 212 -14.82 -10.57 7.54
CA LEU A 212 -13.46 -11.09 7.61
C LEU A 212 -12.47 -10.11 6.94
N PRO A 213 -11.25 -9.99 7.47
CA PRO A 213 -10.18 -9.22 6.83
C PRO A 213 -9.65 -9.94 5.60
N THR A 214 -9.23 -9.19 4.60
CA THR A 214 -8.42 -9.73 3.50
C THR A 214 -7.03 -10.11 4.01
N ILE A 215 -6.31 -10.92 3.24
CA ILE A 215 -4.93 -11.28 3.60
C ILE A 215 -4.02 -10.05 3.73
N LYS A 216 -4.24 -9.02 2.90
CA LYS A 216 -3.48 -7.76 2.94
C LYS A 216 -3.75 -6.96 4.21
N GLU A 217 -5.00 -6.94 4.67
CA GLU A 217 -5.35 -6.24 5.92
C GLU A 217 -4.74 -6.95 7.14
N LEU A 218 -4.76 -8.29 7.17
CA LEU A 218 -4.07 -9.04 8.24
C LEU A 218 -2.56 -8.82 8.22
N LEU A 219 -1.95 -8.81 7.04
CA LEU A 219 -0.53 -8.48 6.90
C LEU A 219 -0.23 -7.03 7.29
N GLY A 220 -1.18 -6.12 7.10
CA GLY A 220 -1.06 -4.73 7.49
C GLY A 220 -1.03 -4.50 9.00
N ILE A 221 -1.27 -5.51 9.85
CA ILE A 221 -1.07 -5.41 11.31
C ILE A 221 0.09 -6.29 11.80
N VAL A 222 0.85 -6.91 10.87
CA VAL A 222 2.03 -7.70 11.20
C VAL A 222 3.20 -6.76 11.52
N LYS A 223 3.67 -6.82 12.76
CA LYS A 223 4.86 -6.08 13.22
C LYS A 223 6.12 -6.92 12.98
N SER A 224 6.87 -6.60 11.94
CA SER A 224 8.07 -7.36 11.51
C SER A 224 9.30 -7.12 12.38
N SER A 225 9.31 -6.08 13.22
CA SER A 225 10.40 -5.81 14.16
C SER A 225 10.38 -6.66 15.44
N SER A 226 9.41 -7.57 15.58
CA SER A 226 9.28 -8.44 16.75
C SER A 226 9.80 -9.85 16.47
N THR A 227 10.44 -10.47 17.47
CA THR A 227 11.00 -11.83 17.39
C THR A 227 10.14 -12.90 18.08
N THR A 228 9.04 -12.53 18.73
CA THR A 228 8.19 -13.45 19.52
C THR A 228 6.73 -13.48 19.04
N LEU A 229 6.10 -12.32 18.96
CA LEU A 229 4.76 -12.11 18.41
C LEU A 229 4.81 -10.93 17.45
N ALA A 230 4.54 -11.20 16.19
CA ALA A 230 4.57 -10.24 15.09
C ALA A 230 3.28 -9.40 15.06
N VAL A 231 2.82 -8.92 16.22
CA VAL A 231 1.66 -8.02 16.37
C VAL A 231 1.79 -7.26 17.70
N ASP A 232 1.26 -6.04 17.77
CA ASP A 232 1.26 -5.25 19.00
C ASP A 232 0.22 -5.77 20.02
N GLN A 233 0.69 -6.48 21.04
CA GLN A 233 -0.16 -7.08 22.09
C GLN A 233 -0.86 -6.03 22.98
N ASN A 234 -0.42 -4.77 22.98
CA ASN A 234 -1.13 -3.71 23.71
C ASN A 234 -2.47 -3.34 23.05
N TYR A 235 -2.68 -3.76 21.80
CA TYR A 235 -3.88 -3.50 21.00
C TYR A 235 -4.59 -4.79 20.59
N PHE A 236 -3.83 -5.82 20.20
CA PHE A 236 -4.35 -7.09 19.68
C PHE A 236 -4.12 -8.26 20.65
N SER A 237 -4.60 -8.12 21.88
CA SER A 237 -4.35 -9.05 22.99
C SER A 237 -4.83 -10.50 22.76
N GLY A 238 -5.80 -10.71 21.87
CA GLY A 238 -6.29 -12.05 21.49
C GLY A 238 -5.43 -12.80 20.47
N MET A 239 -4.50 -12.11 19.81
CA MET A 239 -3.64 -12.68 18.77
C MET A 239 -2.41 -13.34 19.40
N THR A 240 -2.62 -14.47 20.05
CA THR A 240 -1.59 -15.17 20.81
C THR A 240 -0.78 -16.16 19.97
N ALA A 241 0.27 -16.71 20.58
CA ALA A 241 1.14 -17.68 19.93
C ALA A 241 0.35 -18.94 19.50
N ASN A 242 0.75 -19.54 18.37
CA ASN A 242 0.17 -20.74 17.78
C ASN A 242 -1.26 -20.66 17.25
N LYS A 243 -1.89 -19.48 17.23
CA LYS A 243 -3.16 -19.27 16.53
C LYS A 243 -2.94 -18.82 15.09
N PHE A 244 -3.77 -19.36 14.20
CA PHE A 244 -3.94 -18.88 12.84
C PHE A 244 -5.22 -18.06 12.77
N PHE A 245 -5.24 -17.05 11.90
CA PHE A 245 -6.40 -16.20 11.68
C PHE A 245 -6.83 -16.26 10.23
N TRP A 246 -8.10 -16.60 10.01
CA TRP A 246 -8.67 -16.66 8.67
C TRP A 246 -8.66 -15.30 7.99
N SER A 247 -8.31 -15.29 6.70
CA SER A 247 -8.63 -14.19 5.81
C SER A 247 -9.85 -14.51 4.94
N ALA A 248 -10.52 -13.48 4.43
CA ALA A 248 -11.55 -13.58 3.39
C ALA A 248 -10.97 -13.96 2.01
N THR A 249 -9.65 -14.06 1.87
CA THR A 249 -8.99 -14.27 0.57
C THR A 249 -8.91 -15.78 0.26
N PRO A 250 -9.60 -16.29 -0.77
CA PRO A 250 -9.47 -17.69 -1.19
C PRO A 250 -8.07 -17.96 -1.74
N TYR A 251 -7.63 -19.22 -1.68
CA TYR A 251 -6.36 -19.63 -2.27
C TYR A 251 -6.54 -19.93 -3.77
N ALA A 252 -5.78 -19.25 -4.62
CA ALA A 252 -6.01 -19.30 -6.07
C ALA A 252 -5.69 -20.68 -6.68
N ALA A 253 -4.74 -21.43 -6.11
CA ALA A 253 -4.33 -22.72 -6.66
C ALA A 253 -5.19 -23.90 -6.19
N ASP A 254 -5.96 -23.74 -5.11
CA ASP A 254 -6.92 -24.73 -4.65
C ASP A 254 -8.21 -24.04 -4.16
N PRO A 255 -9.34 -24.18 -4.89
CA PRO A 255 -10.60 -23.58 -4.50
C PRO A 255 -11.08 -24.05 -3.12
N ALA A 256 -10.70 -25.23 -2.67
CA ALA A 256 -11.08 -25.76 -1.35
C ALA A 256 -10.32 -25.09 -0.18
N SER A 257 -9.32 -24.23 -0.45
CA SER A 257 -8.50 -23.59 0.58
C SER A 257 -8.67 -22.07 0.64
N ALA A 258 -8.31 -21.49 1.78
CA ALA A 258 -8.24 -20.05 1.99
C ALA A 258 -6.95 -19.67 2.73
N TRP A 259 -6.53 -18.40 2.59
CA TRP A 259 -5.36 -17.90 3.29
C TRP A 259 -5.63 -17.64 4.77
N ALA A 260 -4.66 -17.97 5.62
CA ALA A 260 -4.62 -17.60 7.02
C ALA A 260 -3.23 -17.01 7.40
N VAL A 261 -3.19 -16.24 8.48
CA VAL A 261 -1.95 -15.64 9.01
C VAL A 261 -1.65 -16.16 10.41
N LYS A 262 -0.38 -16.49 10.67
CA LYS A 262 0.12 -16.86 12.00
C LYS A 262 0.93 -15.70 12.61
N PHE A 263 0.39 -15.04 13.62
CA PHE A 263 1.04 -13.89 14.26
C PHE A 263 2.22 -14.24 15.17
N THR A 264 2.52 -15.51 15.41
CA THR A 264 3.79 -15.90 16.07
C THR A 264 5.01 -15.54 15.22
N THR A 265 4.87 -15.60 13.89
CA THR A 265 5.98 -15.39 12.96
C THR A 265 5.64 -14.38 11.86
N GLY A 266 4.43 -13.84 11.84
CA GLY A 266 3.93 -12.98 10.76
C GLY A 266 3.73 -13.71 9.44
N SER A 267 3.76 -15.04 9.43
CA SER A 267 3.78 -15.85 8.20
C SER A 267 2.38 -16.13 7.67
N THR A 268 2.23 -16.18 6.35
CA THR A 268 1.00 -16.57 5.64
C THR A 268 0.97 -18.06 5.31
N PHE A 269 -0.21 -18.66 5.34
CA PHE A 269 -0.42 -20.08 4.98
C PHE A 269 -1.68 -20.20 4.12
N GLY A 270 -1.54 -20.76 2.91
CA GLY A 270 -2.63 -20.86 1.92
C GLY A 270 -3.26 -22.24 1.77
N LEU A 271 -2.75 -23.25 2.49
CA LEU A 271 -3.12 -24.66 2.30
C LEU A 271 -4.13 -25.17 3.34
N TYR A 272 -4.81 -24.27 4.05
CA TYR A 272 -5.84 -24.68 5.00
C TYR A 272 -7.17 -24.89 4.29
N TYR A 273 -7.72 -26.10 4.40
CA TYR A 273 -9.01 -26.42 3.83
C TYR A 273 -10.11 -25.60 4.53
N LYS A 274 -10.98 -24.99 3.74
CA LYS A 274 -12.15 -24.23 4.22
C LYS A 274 -13.10 -25.10 5.04
N THR A 275 -13.05 -26.41 4.84
CA THR A 275 -13.86 -27.38 5.57
C THR A 275 -13.38 -27.60 7.01
N GLU A 276 -12.19 -27.13 7.38
CA GLU A 276 -11.67 -27.35 8.72
C GLU A 276 -12.53 -26.70 9.79
N THR A 277 -12.96 -27.52 10.75
CA THR A 277 -13.92 -27.15 11.79
C THR A 277 -13.28 -26.69 13.10
N SER A 278 -11.97 -26.87 13.25
CA SER A 278 -11.22 -26.52 14.47
C SER A 278 -9.74 -26.37 14.13
N THR A 279 -9.13 -25.24 14.50
CA THR A 279 -7.68 -24.87 14.44
C THR A 279 -7.43 -23.41 14.05
N ILE A 280 -8.43 -22.70 13.51
CA ILE A 280 -8.25 -21.35 12.96
C ILE A 280 -9.25 -20.37 13.57
N SER A 281 -8.70 -19.32 14.17
CA SER A 281 -9.43 -18.25 14.85
C SER A 281 -9.95 -17.21 13.87
N VAL A 282 -10.95 -16.45 14.31
CA VAL A 282 -11.55 -15.35 13.53
C VAL A 282 -11.36 -14.03 14.25
N ILE A 283 -10.99 -13.01 13.48
CA ILE A 283 -11.12 -11.60 13.85
C ILE A 283 -11.92 -10.91 12.75
N LEU A 284 -12.73 -9.92 13.12
CA LEU A 284 -13.47 -9.10 12.17
C LEU A 284 -12.81 -7.73 11.99
N VAL A 285 -12.99 -7.19 10.79
CA VAL A 285 -12.57 -5.83 10.43
C VAL A 285 -13.72 -5.10 9.74
N ARG A 286 -13.71 -3.78 9.83
CA ARG A 286 -14.54 -2.87 9.05
C ARG A 286 -13.78 -1.58 8.73
N THR A 287 -14.31 -0.76 7.84
CA THR A 287 -13.85 0.63 7.70
C THR A 287 -14.33 1.46 8.89
N ALA A 288 -13.44 2.24 9.49
CA ALA A 288 -13.76 3.21 10.53
C ALA A 288 -14.48 4.42 9.90
N ASN A 289 -15.54 4.88 10.57
CA ASN A 289 -16.23 6.11 10.19
C ASN A 289 -15.46 7.34 10.69
#